data_AF-A0A831Z6P4-F1
#
_entry.id   AF-A0A831Z6P4-F1
#
_cell.length_a   1.000
_cell.length_b   1.000
_cell.length_c   1.000
_cell.angle_alpha   90.00
_cell.angle_beta   90.00
_cell.angle_gamma   90.00
#
_symmetry.space_group_name_H-M   'P 1'
#
loop_
_entity.id
_entity.type
_entity.pdbx_description
1 polymer ?
#
loop_
_entity_poly.entity_id
_entity_poly.type
_entity_poly.pdbx_seq_one_letter_code
_entity_poly.pdbx_strand_id
1 'polypeptide(L)'
;MAKKSKTFERIMEKVFDIAVWEVAAVILGIILLSGLFYAIIDKPPAYTGYGAIYPSTRSQTTTEVFIVALGYGMGALGFYLILTARKYVYNPRYTNFQIMAGALIVLLAFLFLTVMYASKGG
;
A
#
# COMPACT_ATOMS: atom_id res chain seq x y z
N MET A 1 26.97 31.80 16.66
CA MET A 1 25.94 30.81 17.01
C MET A 1 24.94 30.78 15.86
N ALA A 2 25.02 29.79 14.97
CA ALA A 2 24.22 29.76 13.74
C ALA A 2 22.74 29.53 14.08
N LYS A 3 21.87 30.46 13.69
CA LYS A 3 20.42 30.40 13.85
C LYS A 3 19.91 29.25 12.97
N LYS A 4 19.86 28.03 13.51
CA LYS A 4 19.24 26.89 12.82
C LYS A 4 17.82 27.31 12.44
N SER A 5 17.47 27.18 11.16
CA SER A 5 16.17 27.60 10.69
C SER A 5 15.11 26.72 11.34
N LYS A 6 13.97 27.29 11.76
CA LYS A 6 12.83 26.54 12.34
C LYS A 6 12.42 25.33 11.49
N THR A 7 12.66 25.38 10.18
CA THR A 7 12.40 24.28 9.24
C THR A 7 13.31 23.08 9.49
N PHE A 8 14.59 23.31 9.80
CA PHE A 8 15.55 22.24 10.09
C PHE A 8 15.18 21.50 11.38
N GLU A 9 14.82 22.23 12.44
CA GLU A 9 14.39 21.63 13.71
C GLU A 9 13.13 20.77 13.54
N ARG A 10 12.15 21.26 12.77
CA ARG A 10 10.91 20.54 12.49
C ARG A 10 11.10 19.28 11.64
N ILE A 11 12.08 19.28 10.74
CA ILE A 11 12.46 18.09 9.98
C ILE A 11 13.16 17.09 10.89
N MET A 12 14.12 17.55 11.70
CA MET A 12 14.84 16.69 12.64
C MET A 12 13.90 16.01 13.64
N GLU A 13 12.93 16.76 14.17
CA GLU A 13 11.90 16.22 15.07
C GLU A 13 11.11 15.08 14.41
N LYS A 14 10.67 15.25 13.15
CA LYS A 14 9.98 14.19 12.40
C LYS A 14 10.86 13.00 12.06
N VAL A 15 12.15 13.21 11.80
CA VAL A 15 13.11 12.13 11.51
C VAL A 15 13.34 11.25 12.74
N PHE A 16 13.22 11.79 13.95
CA PHE A 16 13.32 11.00 15.18
C PHE A 16 11.97 10.45 15.68
N ASP A 17 10.86 10.76 15.01
CA ASP A 17 9.55 10.24 15.35
C ASP A 17 9.39 8.80 14.84
N ILE A 18 9.20 7.86 15.76
CA ILE A 18 9.04 6.44 15.44
C ILE A 18 7.81 6.16 14.58
N ALA A 19 6.73 6.94 14.75
CA ALA A 19 5.51 6.78 13.97
C ALA A 19 5.74 7.08 12.47
N VAL A 20 6.67 7.99 12.16
CA VAL A 20 7.06 8.29 10.77
C VAL A 20 7.76 7.08 10.15
N TRP A 21 8.63 6.41 10.91
CA TRP A 21 9.32 5.20 10.44
C TRP A 21 8.39 4.00 10.27
N GLU A 22 7.39 3.83 11.15
CA GLU A 22 6.37 2.78 10.99
C GLU A 22 5.60 2.96 9.68
N VAL A 23 5.12 4.19 9.41
CA VAL A 23 4.40 4.51 8.17
C VAL A 23 5.31 4.33 6.96
N ALA A 24 6.56 4.80 7.03
CA ALA A 24 7.52 4.66 5.95
C ALA A 24 7.83 3.19 5.66
N ALA A 25 7.99 2.35 6.69
CA ALA A 25 8.24 0.91 6.53
C ALA A 25 7.07 0.20 5.84
N VAL A 26 5.83 0.54 6.19
CA VAL A 26 4.63 -0.01 5.53
C VAL A 26 4.59 0.40 4.05
N ILE A 27 4.80 1.69 3.75
CA ILE A 27 4.80 2.20 2.37
C ILE A 27 5.91 1.53 1.54
N LEU A 28 7.12 1.45 2.08
CA LEU A 28 8.24 0.78 1.42
C LEU A 28 7.94 -0.70 1.22
N GLY A 29 7.37 -1.39 2.22
CA GLY A 29 6.95 -2.78 2.10
C GLY A 29 5.98 -3.00 0.94
N ILE A 30 4.95 -2.17 0.84
CA ILE A 30 3.95 -2.23 -0.26
C ILE A 30 4.63 -2.09 -1.63
N ILE A 31 5.53 -1.11 -1.78
CA ILE A 31 6.21 -0.82 -3.05
C ILE A 31 7.19 -1.95 -3.42
N LEU A 32 7.95 -2.47 -2.44
CA LEU A 32 8.93 -3.52 -2.70
C LEU A 32 8.23 -4.84 -3.07
N LEU A 33 7.16 -5.18 -2.35
CA LEU A 33 6.39 -6.41 -2.58
C LEU A 33 5.60 -6.36 -3.90
N SER A 34 5.31 -5.18 -4.44
CA SER A 34 4.61 -5.07 -5.73
C SER A 34 5.49 -5.35 -6.96
N GLY A 35 6.75 -5.73 -6.76
CA GLY A 35 7.66 -6.10 -7.86
C GLY A 35 8.49 -4.94 -8.40
N LEU A 36 8.75 -3.90 -7.59
CA LEU A 36 9.56 -2.74 -8.01
C LEU A 36 10.94 -3.16 -8.54
N PHE A 37 11.62 -4.12 -7.89
CA PHE A 37 12.95 -4.56 -8.35
C PHE A 37 12.92 -5.14 -9.75
N TYR A 38 11.91 -5.96 -10.06
CA TYR A 38 11.73 -6.48 -11.42
C TYR A 38 11.55 -5.33 -12.42
N ALA A 39 10.70 -4.35 -12.11
CA ALA A 39 10.47 -3.22 -13.01
C ALA A 39 11.71 -2.34 -13.24
N ILE A 40 12.56 -2.17 -12.23
CA ILE A 40 13.81 -1.39 -12.35
C ILE A 40 14.87 -2.15 -13.17
N ILE A 41 14.99 -3.46 -12.96
CA ILE A 41 16.04 -4.28 -13.57
C ILE A 41 15.68 -4.66 -15.00
N ASP A 42 14.51 -5.27 -15.20
CA ASP A 42 14.07 -5.84 -16.47
C ASP A 42 13.46 -4.78 -17.40
N LYS A 43 13.01 -3.65 -16.84
CA LYS A 43 12.37 -2.53 -17.56
C LYS A 43 11.28 -3.00 -18.54
N PRO A 44 10.29 -3.78 -18.07
CA PRO A 44 9.23 -4.26 -18.92
C PRO A 44 8.39 -3.09 -19.46
N PRO A 45 7.79 -3.23 -20.66
CA PRO A 45 6.90 -2.20 -21.18
C PRO A 45 5.74 -1.96 -20.21
N ALA A 46 5.24 -0.73 -20.16
CA ALA A 46 4.11 -0.37 -19.30
C ALA A 46 2.81 -1.08 -19.73
N TYR A 47 2.65 -1.32 -21.03
CA TYR A 47 1.52 -2.02 -21.62
C TYR A 47 2.02 -2.97 -22.71
N THR A 48 1.32 -4.09 -22.89
CA THR A 48 1.60 -5.05 -23.96
C THR A 48 0.36 -5.23 -24.82
N GLY A 49 0.45 -6.04 -25.88
CA GLY A 49 -0.72 -6.45 -26.67
C GLY A 49 -1.80 -7.17 -25.84
N TYR A 50 -1.45 -7.69 -24.66
CA TYR A 50 -2.37 -8.30 -23.70
C TYR A 50 -2.94 -7.31 -22.67
N GLY A 51 -2.56 -6.03 -22.76
CA GLY A 51 -3.00 -4.97 -21.84
C GLY A 51 -2.00 -4.66 -20.73
N ALA A 52 -2.53 -4.15 -19.62
CA ALA A 52 -1.76 -3.71 -18.45
C ALA A 52 -1.27 -4.86 -17.57
N ILE A 53 -1.93 -6.02 -17.60
CA ILE A 53 -1.57 -7.19 -16.81
C ILE A 53 -1.02 -8.22 -17.77
N TYR A 54 0.20 -8.69 -17.52
CA TYR A 54 0.82 -9.64 -18.42
C TYR A 54 0.39 -11.07 -18.06
N PRO A 55 -0.05 -11.90 -19.02
CA PRO A 55 -0.58 -13.25 -18.76
C PRO A 55 0.54 -14.27 -18.54
N SER A 56 1.39 -14.03 -17.54
CA SER A 56 2.46 -14.93 -17.12
C SER A 56 2.80 -14.70 -15.66
N THR A 57 3.01 -15.77 -14.90
CA THR A 57 3.47 -15.70 -13.50
C THR A 57 4.95 -15.31 -13.35
N ARG A 58 5.72 -15.34 -14.45
CA ARG A 58 7.16 -15.04 -14.45
C ARG A 58 7.50 -13.64 -14.95
N SER A 59 6.52 -12.92 -15.48
CA SER A 59 6.71 -11.60 -16.06
C SER A 59 5.61 -10.66 -15.56
N GLN A 60 5.88 -9.36 -15.66
CA GLN A 60 4.95 -8.32 -15.23
C GLN A 60 5.18 -7.08 -16.10
N THR A 61 4.16 -6.24 -16.25
CA THR A 61 4.34 -4.91 -16.85
C THR A 61 4.76 -3.90 -15.78
N THR A 62 5.24 -2.74 -16.21
CA THR A 62 5.48 -1.63 -15.26
C THR A 62 4.18 -1.12 -14.65
N THR A 63 3.07 -1.10 -15.39
CA THR A 63 1.76 -0.68 -14.87
C THR A 63 1.25 -1.64 -13.80
N GLU A 64 1.52 -2.94 -13.97
CA GLU A 64 1.11 -3.98 -13.03
C GLU A 64 1.67 -3.76 -11.62
N VAL A 65 2.90 -3.23 -11.49
CA VAL A 65 3.51 -2.87 -10.21
C VAL A 65 2.66 -1.86 -9.44
N PHE A 66 2.13 -0.85 -10.12
CA PHE A 66 1.30 0.17 -9.48
C PHE A 66 -0.08 -0.38 -9.11
N ILE A 67 -0.65 -1.21 -9.97
CA ILE A 67 -1.94 -1.87 -9.74
C ILE A 67 -1.85 -2.80 -8.51
N VAL A 68 -0.80 -3.61 -8.41
CA VAL A 68 -0.55 -4.50 -7.25
C VAL A 68 -0.28 -3.68 -5.99
N ALA A 69 0.52 -2.61 -6.08
CA ALA A 69 0.77 -1.72 -4.95
C ALA A 69 -0.52 -1.09 -4.41
N LEU A 70 -1.47 -0.70 -5.28
CA LEU A 70 -2.79 -0.22 -4.87
C LEU A 70 -3.58 -1.30 -4.14
N GLY A 71 -3.58 -2.54 -4.63
CA GLY A 71 -4.23 -3.67 -3.96
C GLY A 71 -3.68 -3.92 -2.56
N TYR A 72 -2.35 -3.95 -2.41
CA TYR A 72 -1.70 -4.08 -1.10
C TYR A 72 -1.97 -2.88 -0.20
N GLY A 73 -1.96 -1.66 -0.74
CA GLY A 73 -2.29 -0.43 -0.01
C GLY A 73 -3.71 -0.43 0.52
N MET A 74 -4.69 -0.88 -0.28
CA MET A 74 -6.07 -1.06 0.17
C MET A 74 -6.15 -2.07 1.31
N GLY A 75 -5.51 -3.23 1.17
CA GLY A 75 -5.46 -4.24 2.23
C GLY A 75 -4.88 -3.70 3.54
N ALA A 76 -3.72 -3.03 3.46
CA ALA A 76 -3.08 -2.41 4.62
C ALA A 76 -3.96 -1.33 5.28
N LEU A 77 -4.59 -0.45 4.48
CA LEU A 77 -5.51 0.57 4.98
C LEU A 77 -6.74 -0.04 5.66
N GLY A 78 -7.32 -1.09 5.07
CA GLY A 78 -8.47 -1.78 5.63
C GLY A 78 -8.15 -2.40 7.00
N PHE A 79 -7.01 -3.09 7.13
CA PHE A 79 -6.55 -3.59 8.41
C PHE A 79 -6.25 -2.47 9.41
N TYR A 80 -5.64 -1.37 8.96
CA TYR A 80 -5.37 -0.21 9.81
C TYR A 80 -6.67 0.37 10.41
N LEU A 81 -7.74 0.49 9.61
CA LEU A 81 -9.05 0.96 10.09
C LEU A 81 -9.64 0.02 11.15
N ILE A 82 -9.56 -1.30 10.95
CA ILE A 82 -10.05 -2.29 11.92
C ILE A 82 -9.25 -2.21 13.23
N LEU A 83 -7.92 -2.15 13.14
CA LEU A 83 -7.04 -2.12 14.31
C LEU A 83 -7.21 -0.83 15.11
N THR A 84 -7.38 0.30 14.44
CA THR A 84 -7.54 1.61 15.10
C THR A 84 -8.94 1.84 15.65
N ALA A 85 -9.94 1.06 15.24
CA ALA A 85 -11.32 1.17 15.74
C ALA A 85 -11.45 1.02 17.26
N ARG A 86 -10.58 0.24 17.91
CA ARG A 86 -10.58 0.09 19.38
C ARG A 86 -10.41 1.42 20.12
N LYS A 87 -9.74 2.41 19.51
CA LYS A 87 -9.55 3.74 20.10
C LYS A 87 -10.87 4.50 20.29
N TYR A 88 -11.91 4.11 19.56
CA TYR A 88 -13.20 4.80 19.53
C TYR A 88 -14.31 4.02 20.25
N VAL A 89 -13.98 3.07 21.12
CA VAL A 89 -14.96 2.17 21.77
C VAL A 89 -16.07 2.92 22.51
N TYR A 90 -15.78 4.13 23.00
CA TYR A 90 -16.76 5.02 23.66
C TYR A 90 -17.82 5.58 22.70
N ASN A 91 -17.60 5.50 21.39
CA ASN A 91 -18.57 5.80 20.33
C ASN A 91 -18.82 4.55 19.48
N PRO A 92 -19.80 3.70 19.86
CA PRO A 92 -20.04 2.41 19.20
C PRO A 92 -20.46 2.56 17.74
N ARG A 93 -21.18 3.64 17.38
CA ARG A 93 -21.57 3.89 15.99
C ARG A 93 -20.35 4.11 15.10
N TYR A 94 -19.40 4.91 15.57
CA TYR A 94 -18.17 5.18 14.83
C TYR A 94 -17.22 3.98 14.78
N THR A 95 -17.11 3.24 15.89
CA THR A 95 -16.36 1.98 15.93
C THR A 95 -16.90 0.97 14.93
N ASN A 96 -18.22 0.75 14.92
CA ASN A 96 -18.87 -0.16 13.96
C ASN A 96 -18.63 0.28 12.52
N PHE A 97 -18.77 1.59 12.23
CA PHE A 97 -18.49 2.11 10.90
C PHE A 97 -17.04 1.85 10.47
N GLN A 98 -16.04 2.11 11.32
CA GLN A 98 -14.64 1.86 10.99
C GLN A 98 -14.35 0.38 10.75
N ILE A 99 -14.89 -0.52 11.58
CA ILE A 99 -14.72 -1.96 11.41
C ILE A 99 -15.38 -2.42 10.10
N MET A 100 -16.61 -2.00 9.83
CA MET A 100 -17.32 -2.37 8.60
C MET A 100 -16.62 -1.82 7.34
N ALA A 101 -16.22 -0.55 7.35
CA ALA A 101 -15.50 0.06 6.25
C ALA A 101 -14.15 -0.65 6.02
N GLY A 102 -13.38 -0.90 7.09
CA GLY A 102 -12.11 -1.62 7.00
C GLY A 102 -12.28 -3.04 6.48
N ALA A 103 -13.27 -3.79 6.98
CA ALA A 103 -13.57 -5.14 6.52
C ALA A 103 -13.98 -5.18 5.04
N LEU A 104 -14.82 -4.23 4.61
CA LEU A 104 -15.19 -4.08 3.20
C LEU A 104 -13.98 -3.79 2.32
N ILE A 105 -13.10 -2.87 2.73
CA ILE A 105 -11.88 -2.54 2.00
C ILE A 105 -10.95 -3.76 1.89
N VAL A 106 -10.74 -4.52 2.97
CA VAL A 106 -9.94 -5.76 2.95
C VAL A 106 -10.54 -6.77 1.99
N LEU A 107 -11.86 -6.97 2.04
CA LEU A 107 -12.56 -7.88 1.13
C LEU A 107 -12.38 -7.47 -0.34
N LEU A 108 -12.57 -6.18 -0.64
CA LEU A 108 -12.38 -5.65 -1.98
C LEU A 108 -10.93 -5.80 -2.46
N ALA A 109 -9.95 -5.54 -1.59
CA ALA A 109 -8.54 -5.74 -1.89
C ALA A 109 -8.22 -7.20 -2.20
N PHE A 110 -8.76 -8.13 -1.40
CA PHE A 110 -8.59 -9.57 -1.61
C PHE A 110 -9.20 -10.05 -2.93
N LEU A 111 -10.45 -9.65 -3.22
CA LEU A 111 -11.11 -9.99 -4.48
C LEU A 111 -10.34 -9.42 -5.68
N PHE A 112 -9.93 -8.15 -5.59
CA PHE A 112 -9.14 -7.49 -6.62
C PHE A 112 -7.83 -8.23 -6.91
N LEU A 113 -7.04 -8.56 -5.88
CA LEU A 113 -5.79 -9.30 -6.03
C LEU A 113 -6.00 -10.73 -6.54
N THR A 114 -7.11 -11.37 -6.17
CA THR A 114 -7.48 -12.71 -6.66
C THR A 114 -7.80 -12.68 -8.15
N VAL A 115 -8.59 -11.69 -8.61
CA VAL A 115 -8.88 -11.51 -10.04
C VAL A 115 -7.62 -11.20 -10.83
N MET A 116 -6.75 -10.34 -10.29
CA MET A 116 -5.43 -10.07 -10.86
C MET A 116 -4.62 -11.37 -11.02
N TYR A 117 -4.51 -12.18 -9.96
CA TYR A 117 -3.78 -13.44 -10.00
C TYR A 117 -4.35 -14.41 -11.05
N ALA A 118 -5.68 -14.57 -11.08
CA ALA A 118 -6.36 -15.40 -12.07
C ALA A 118 -6.09 -14.93 -13.50
N SER A 119 -6.04 -13.62 -13.74
CA SER A 119 -5.72 -13.05 -15.06
C SER A 119 -4.29 -13.35 -15.54
N LYS A 120 -3.37 -13.69 -14.64
CA LYS A 120 -2.00 -14.12 -14.99
C LYS A 120 -1.93 -15.59 -15.41
N GLY A 121 -3.06 -16.31 -15.39
CA GLY A 121 -3.13 -17.75 -15.67
C GLY A 121 -2.97 -18.63 -14.42
N GLY A 122 -3.33 -18.09 -13.26
CA GLY A 122 -3.39 -18.82 -11.99
C GLY A 122 -4.65 -19.65 -11.81
#